data_AF-B5THH8-F1
#
_entry.id   AF-B5THH8-F1
#
_cell.length_a   1.000
_cell.length_b   1.000
_cell.length_c   1.000
_cell.angle_alpha   90.00
_cell.angle_beta   90.00
_cell.angle_gamma   90.00
#
_symmetry.space_group_name_H-M   'P 1'
#
loop_
_entity.id
_entity.type
_entity.pdbx_description
1 polymer ?
#
loop_
_entity_poly.entity_id
_entity_poly.type
_entity_poly.pdbx_seq_one_letter_code
_entity_poly.pdbx_strand_id
1 'polypeptide(L)'
;GDPAAYFQQFSFVVSGPLQVPALRQAWANALARHAVLRTAFAWADRDHPVQTVRHTVDLPWTFLDWRHRDASRRAQDFDAFLADDRKRGFDLQRA
;
A
#
# COMPACT_ATOMS: atom_id res chain seq x y z
N GLY A 1 -10.67 17.89 -8.19
CA GLY A 1 -11.25 16.53 -8.22
C GLY A 1 -10.99 15.87 -6.88
N ASP A 2 -11.82 14.91 -6.49
CA ASP A 2 -11.63 14.15 -5.24
C ASP A 2 -10.39 13.24 -5.37
N PRO A 3 -9.33 13.40 -4.55
CA PRO A 3 -8.14 12.55 -4.57
C PRO A 3 -8.46 11.06 -4.37
N ALA A 4 -9.55 10.73 -3.66
CA ALA A 4 -9.98 9.36 -3.45
C ALA A 4 -10.44 8.65 -4.74
N ALA A 5 -10.85 9.42 -5.77
CA ALA A 5 -11.26 8.86 -7.06
C ALA A 5 -10.11 8.19 -7.83
N TYR A 6 -8.85 8.53 -7.51
CA TYR A 6 -7.66 7.97 -8.14
C TYR A 6 -6.92 6.96 -7.26
N PHE A 7 -7.43 6.69 -6.05
CA PHE A 7 -6.88 5.66 -5.18
C PHE A 7 -7.45 4.28 -5.53
N GLN A 8 -6.58 3.32 -5.79
CA GLN A 8 -6.95 1.92 -6.06
C GLN A 8 -6.57 1.05 -4.87
N GLN A 9 -7.54 0.31 -4.36
CA GLN A 9 -7.37 -0.68 -3.29
C GLN A 9 -7.79 -2.05 -3.84
N PHE A 10 -6.91 -3.05 -3.75
CA PHE A 10 -7.18 -4.41 -4.20
C PHE A 10 -6.83 -5.43 -3.12
N SER A 11 -7.58 -6.52 -3.08
CA SER A 11 -7.36 -7.64 -2.16
C SER A 11 -7.53 -8.95 -2.92
N PHE A 12 -6.75 -9.97 -2.54
CA PHE A 12 -6.83 -11.29 -3.14
C PHE A 12 -6.62 -12.37 -2.07
N VAL A 13 -7.17 -13.55 -2.33
CA VAL A 13 -7.00 -14.72 -1.46
C VAL A 13 -5.88 -15.58 -2.01
N VAL A 14 -4.95 -15.96 -1.14
CA VAL A 14 -3.93 -16.97 -1.44
C VAL A 14 -4.30 -18.24 -0.71
N SER A 15 -4.56 -19.31 -1.46
CA SER A 15 -4.86 -20.64 -0.92
C SER A 15 -3.60 -21.50 -0.95
N GLY A 16 -3.25 -22.10 0.19
CA GLY A 16 -2.07 -22.95 0.35
C GLY A 16 -1.00 -22.35 1.27
N PRO A 17 0.16 -23.00 1.39
CA PRO A 17 1.24 -22.52 2.25
C PRO A 17 1.79 -21.18 1.72
N LEU A 18 1.86 -20.18 2.60
CA LEU A 18 2.40 -18.87 2.29
C LEU A 18 3.64 -18.57 3.12
N GLN A 19 4.77 -18.36 2.46
CA GLN A 19 6.00 -17.89 3.10
C GLN A 19 5.98 -16.36 3.19
N VAL A 20 5.44 -15.84 4.30
CA VAL A 20 5.31 -14.39 4.56
C VAL A 20 6.62 -13.61 4.33
N PRO A 21 7.80 -14.09 4.78
CA PRO A 21 9.06 -13.37 4.55
C PRO A 21 9.42 -13.25 3.07
N ALA A 22 9.18 -14.31 2.27
CA ALA A 22 9.45 -14.32 0.85
C ALA A 22 8.50 -13.35 0.09
N LEU A 23 7.22 -13.31 0.48
CA LEU A 23 6.26 -12.36 -0.10
C LEU A 23 6.66 -10.91 0.20
N ARG A 24 7.08 -10.61 1.44
CA ARG A 24 7.57 -9.28 1.81
C ARG A 24 8.80 -8.88 0.99
N GLN A 25 9.75 -9.81 0.79
CA GLN A 25 10.93 -9.56 -0.03
C GLN A 25 10.58 -9.33 -1.50
N ALA A 26 9.61 -10.08 -2.05
CA ALA A 26 9.14 -9.88 -3.41
C ALA A 26 8.57 -8.46 -3.61
N TRP A 27 7.81 -7.94 -2.64
CA TRP A 27 7.34 -6.56 -2.65
C TRP A 27 8.49 -5.55 -2.55
N ALA A 28 9.44 -5.75 -1.64
CA ALA A 28 10.63 -4.89 -1.54
C ALA A 28 11.41 -4.82 -2.87
N ASN A 29 11.56 -5.96 -3.54
CA ASN A 29 12.20 -6.04 -4.87
C ASN A 29 11.38 -5.31 -5.94
N ALA A 30 10.05 -5.40 -5.90
CA ALA A 30 9.18 -4.66 -6.81
C ALA A 30 9.34 -3.14 -6.63
N LEU A 31 9.35 -2.64 -5.39
CA LEU A 31 9.58 -1.22 -5.07
C LEU A 31 10.96 -0.75 -5.55
N ALA A 32 12.00 -1.56 -5.33
CA ALA A 32 13.35 -1.25 -5.80
C ALA A 32 13.42 -1.19 -7.34
N ARG A 33 12.80 -2.16 -8.03
CA ARG A 33 12.82 -2.29 -9.50
C ARG A 33 12.02 -1.20 -10.21
N HIS A 34 10.90 -0.76 -9.65
CA HIS A 34 9.96 0.12 -10.33
C HIS A 34 10.01 1.55 -9.77
N ALA A 35 10.64 2.46 -10.51
CA ALA A 35 10.76 3.87 -10.14
C ALA A 35 9.41 4.54 -9.84
N VAL A 36 8.34 4.17 -10.55
CA VAL A 36 6.98 4.71 -10.33
C VAL A 36 6.46 4.48 -8.90
N LEU A 37 6.89 3.40 -8.24
CA LEU A 37 6.55 3.11 -6.84
C LEU A 37 7.39 3.90 -5.83
N ARG A 38 8.37 4.67 -6.31
CA ARG A 38 9.29 5.53 -5.53
C ARG A 38 9.18 7.00 -5.93
N THR A 39 8.16 7.36 -6.70
CA THR A 39 7.96 8.72 -7.20
C THR A 39 7.05 9.51 -6.27
N ALA A 40 7.53 10.65 -5.81
CA ALA A 40 6.72 11.68 -5.17
C ALA A 40 6.54 12.88 -6.11
N PHE A 41 5.44 13.60 -5.94
CA PHE A 41 5.10 14.79 -6.70
C PHE A 41 5.17 16.00 -5.77
N ALA A 42 5.95 17.01 -6.16
CA ALA A 42 6.05 18.26 -5.46
C ALA A 42 5.40 19.37 -6.29
N TRP A 43 4.43 20.05 -5.67
CA TRP A 43 3.87 21.32 -6.11
C TRP A 43 4.52 22.42 -5.26
N ALA A 44 5.82 22.64 -5.43
CA ALA A 44 6.41 23.92 -5.00
C ALA A 44 5.82 25.05 -5.86
N ASP A 45 5.93 26.31 -5.45
CA ASP A 45 5.40 27.55 -6.06
C ASP A 45 5.74 27.77 -7.57
N ARG A 46 5.47 26.78 -8.40
CA ARG A 46 5.88 26.61 -9.78
C ARG A 46 4.65 26.30 -10.62
N ASP A 47 4.67 26.76 -11.86
CA ASP A 47 3.57 26.56 -12.81
C ASP A 47 3.29 25.10 -13.15
N HIS A 48 4.24 24.18 -12.90
CA HIS A 48 4.12 22.75 -13.20
C HIS A 48 4.64 21.84 -12.08
N PRO A 49 3.96 20.70 -11.79
CA PRO A 49 4.40 19.73 -10.79
C PRO A 49 5.68 19.03 -11.20
N VAL A 50 6.59 18.81 -10.24
CA VAL A 50 7.84 18.08 -10.47
C VAL A 50 7.76 16.69 -9.83
N GLN A 51 8.19 15.68 -10.59
CA GLN A 51 8.34 14.31 -10.11
C GLN A 51 9.74 14.09 -9.56
N THR A 52 9.84 13.55 -8.34
CA THR A 52 11.11 13.17 -7.71
C THR A 52 11.10 11.68 -7.45
N VAL A 53 12.08 10.96 -8.03
CA VAL A 53 12.26 9.53 -7.78
C VAL A 53 13.25 9.34 -6.63
N ARG A 54 12.78 8.79 -5.51
CA ARG A 54 13.64 8.49 -4.35
C ARG A 54 14.49 7.26 -4.62
N HIS A 55 15.77 7.26 -4.23
CA HIS A 55 16.66 6.10 -4.40
C HIS A 55 16.14 4.85 -3.67
N THR A 56 15.63 5.04 -2.45
CA THR A 56 15.04 3.99 -1.62
C THR A 56 13.80 4.55 -0.93
N VAL A 57 12.84 3.68 -0.67
CA VAL A 57 11.64 3.96 0.11
C VAL A 57 11.40 2.78 1.05
N ASP A 58 10.79 3.05 2.20
CA ASP A 58 10.40 1.98 3.11
C ASP A 58 9.14 1.29 2.57
N LEU A 59 9.10 -0.04 2.64
CA LEU A 59 7.90 -0.80 2.30
C LEU A 59 6.90 -0.66 3.46
N PRO A 60 5.72 -0.02 3.27
CA PRO A 60 4.72 0.13 4.33
C PRO A 60 3.94 -1.19 4.52
N TRP A 61 4.63 -2.20 5.08
CA TRP A 61 4.10 -3.54 5.28
C TRP A 61 3.44 -3.69 6.66
N THR A 62 2.22 -4.20 6.70
CA THR A 62 1.53 -4.58 7.94
C THR A 62 1.18 -6.07 7.89
N PHE A 63 1.49 -6.81 8.97
CA PHE A 63 1.10 -8.21 9.12
C PHE A 63 0.09 -8.33 10.26
N LEU A 64 -1.11 -8.83 9.95
CA LEU A 64 -2.17 -9.06 10.92
C LEU A 64 -2.45 -10.57 11.00
N ASP A 65 -2.30 -11.13 12.19
CA ASP A 65 -2.58 -12.54 12.45
C ASP A 65 -3.95 -12.71 13.09
N TRP A 66 -4.89 -13.29 12.36
CA TRP A 66 -6.25 -13.56 12.82
C TRP A 66 -6.57 -15.04 12.95
N ARG A 67 -5.56 -15.92 12.98
CA ARG A 67 -5.77 -17.37 13.09
C ARG A 67 -6.55 -17.77 14.34
N HIS A 68 -6.47 -16.96 15.39
CA HIS A 68 -7.16 -17.18 16.67
C HIS A 68 -8.57 -16.57 16.76
N ARG A 69 -9.07 -15.91 15.70
CA ARG A 69 -10.41 -15.32 15.66
C ARG A 69 -11.38 -16.28 14.98
N ASP A 70 -12.65 -16.27 15.36
CA ASP A 70 -13.69 -17.00 14.63
C ASP A 70 -13.93 -16.39 13.24
N ALA A 71 -14.61 -17.14 12.37
CA ALA A 71 -14.80 -16.73 10.98
C ALA A 71 -15.60 -15.43 10.82
N SER A 72 -16.64 -15.21 11.65
CA SER A 72 -17.46 -14.00 11.60
C SER A 72 -16.63 -12.79 12.01
N ARG A 73 -15.86 -12.94 13.09
CA ARG A 73 -14.99 -11.89 13.58
C ARG A 73 -13.87 -11.55 12.58
N ARG A 74 -13.26 -12.54 11.95
CA ARG A 74 -12.26 -12.33 10.87
C ARG A 74 -12.82 -11.49 9.72
N ALA A 75 -14.05 -11.78 9.28
CA ALA A 75 -14.68 -11.01 8.21
C ALA A 75 -14.91 -9.55 8.61
N GLN A 76 -15.48 -9.33 9.80
CA GLN A 76 -15.72 -7.98 10.32
C GLN A 76 -14.44 -7.16 10.46
N ASP A 77 -13.37 -7.78 10.98
CA ASP A 77 -12.08 -7.11 11.14
C ASP A 77 -11.40 -6.82 9.80
N PHE A 78 -11.60 -7.68 8.80
CA PHE A 78 -11.13 -7.45 7.43
C PHE A 78 -11.84 -6.27 6.78
N ASP A 79 -13.16 -6.21 6.87
CA ASP A 79 -13.96 -5.11 6.32
C ASP A 79 -13.60 -3.78 6.97
N ALA A 80 -13.44 -3.76 8.31
CA ALA A 80 -13.00 -2.59 9.05
C ALA A 80 -11.60 -2.14 8.62
N PHE A 81 -10.66 -3.08 8.47
CA PHE A 81 -9.31 -2.79 8.00
C PHE A 81 -9.31 -2.16 6.59
N LEU A 82 -10.09 -2.70 5.65
CA LEU A 82 -10.19 -2.14 4.30
C LEU A 82 -10.80 -0.74 4.30
N ALA A 83 -11.82 -0.50 5.12
CA ALA A 83 -12.45 0.80 5.24
C ALA A 83 -11.47 1.86 5.79
N ASP A 84 -10.68 1.50 6.81
CA ASP A 84 -9.70 2.40 7.40
C ASP A 84 -8.50 2.63 6.47
N ASP A 85 -8.02 1.60 5.78
CA ASP A 85 -6.97 1.71 4.78
C ASP A 85 -7.37 2.67 3.64
N ARG A 86 -8.61 2.56 3.16
CA ARG A 86 -9.15 3.46 2.14
C ARG A 86 -9.22 4.91 2.60
N LYS A 87 -9.59 5.15 3.86
CA LYS A 87 -9.64 6.51 4.45
C LYS A 87 -8.25 7.13 4.59
N ARG A 88 -7.21 6.32 4.85
CA ARG A 88 -5.82 6.81 4.89
C ARG A 88 -5.38 7.33 3.52
N GLY A 89 -5.82 6.66 2.45
CA GLY A 89 -5.53 7.06 1.07
C GLY A 89 -4.03 7.01 0.74
N PHE A 90 -3.62 7.80 -0.24
CA PHE A 90 -2.22 7.90 -0.66
C PHE A 90 -1.80 9.37 -0.76
N ASP A 91 -0.70 9.72 -0.09
CA ASP A 91 -0.12 11.05 -0.14
C ASP A 91 0.89 11.13 -1.29
N LEU A 92 0.51 11.80 -2.38
CA LEU A 92 1.35 11.95 -3.57
C LEU A 92 2.65 12.73 -3.31
N GLN A 93 2.75 13.46 -2.20
CA GLN A 93 3.97 14.18 -1.81
C GLN A 93 4.98 13.28 -1.10
N ARG A 94 4.56 12.05 -0.75
CA ARG A 94 5.37 11.07 -0.04
C ARG A 94 5.54 9.82 -0.91
N ALA A 95 6.79 9.35 -0.94
CA ALA A 95 7.17 8.07 -1.50
C ALA A 95 7.97 7.34 -0.44
#